data_AF-A0AAU4E1U9-F1
#
_entry.id   AF-A0AAU4E1U9-F1
#
_cell.length_a   1.000
_cell.length_b   1.000
_cell.length_c   1.000
_cell.angle_alpha   90.00
_cell.angle_beta   90.00
_cell.angle_gamma   90.00
#
_symmetry.space_group_name_H-M   'P 1'
#
loop_
_entity.id
_entity.type
_entity.pdbx_description
1 polymer ?
#
loop_
_entity_poly.entity_id
_entity_poly.type
_entity_poly.pdbx_seq_one_letter_code
_entity_poly.pdbx_strand_id
1 'polypeptide(L)'
;MRLLGGIFAAACLLTCVTACTSGSTTAAPATTPALPSSTSTSKPKPTAPTFTPAASPAKLSAACPFLSSDELIQAIGHSVSGGAKETEPLRTKAGTALVCEYGGGQTASLFVGPDTSVARFVAGVKSECRNAVMVPGAGEAALHCESTGQDGGTELAVAKHSHGELRTAELNLYVSVGEDTYATLGKLLADRL
;
A
#
# COMPACT_ATOMS: atom_id res chain seq x y z
N MET A 1 43.32 2.67 30.74
CA MET A 1 42.94 4.10 30.85
C MET A 1 41.43 4.15 30.56
N ARG A 2 40.53 4.18 31.56
CA ARG A 2 39.74 5.35 32.07
C ARG A 2 39.37 6.34 30.93
N LEU A 3 38.12 6.72 30.63
CA LEU A 3 36.94 7.14 31.45
C LEU A 3 35.61 6.55 30.90
N LEU A 4 34.50 6.24 31.59
CA LEU A 4 33.67 6.87 32.66
C LEU A 4 32.69 7.99 32.21
N GLY A 5 31.39 7.76 32.46
CA GLY A 5 30.31 8.75 32.59
C GLY A 5 29.19 8.61 31.54
N GLY A 6 27.88 8.48 31.82
CA GLY A 6 27.03 8.63 33.00
C GLY A 6 25.63 9.05 32.47
N ILE A 7 24.57 8.24 32.65
CA ILE A 7 23.44 8.41 33.60
C ILE A 7 22.35 9.44 33.18
N PHE A 8 21.14 8.90 32.95
CA PHE A 8 19.76 9.37 33.23
C PHE A 8 19.35 10.86 33.06
N ALA A 9 18.20 11.08 32.39
CA ALA A 9 17.07 11.83 32.95
C ALA A 9 15.78 11.63 32.14
N ALA A 10 14.68 11.42 32.87
CA ALA A 10 13.33 11.23 32.39
C ALA A 10 12.49 12.52 32.49
N ALA A 11 11.41 12.53 31.70
CA ALA A 11 10.10 13.19 31.90
C ALA A 11 10.02 14.67 32.30
N CYS A 12 9.28 15.45 31.49
CA CYS A 12 8.43 16.53 31.99
C CYS A 12 7.11 16.59 31.20
N LEU A 13 6.01 16.48 31.96
CA LEU A 13 4.62 16.73 31.61
C LEU A 13 4.39 18.19 31.22
N LEU A 14 3.37 18.46 30.39
CA LEU A 14 2.47 19.61 30.62
C LEU A 14 1.14 19.42 29.86
N THR A 15 0.09 19.38 30.65
CA THR A 15 -1.33 19.19 30.33
C THR A 15 -2.09 20.52 30.22
N CYS A 16 -3.27 20.43 29.59
CA CYS A 16 -4.48 21.25 29.77
C CYS A 16 -4.59 22.61 29.06
N VAL A 17 -5.53 22.67 28.11
CA VAL A 17 -6.20 23.92 27.70
C VAL A 17 -7.72 23.73 27.79
N THR A 18 -8.31 24.45 28.76
CA THR A 18 -9.59 25.21 28.82
C THR A 18 -10.54 25.16 27.60
N ALA A 19 -11.87 25.32 27.68
CA ALA A 19 -12.88 25.46 28.73
C ALA A 19 -14.28 25.52 28.06
N CYS A 20 -15.32 25.26 28.88
CA CYS A 20 -16.77 25.55 28.81
C CYS A 20 -17.41 26.26 27.59
N THR A 21 -18.60 25.79 27.21
CA THR A 21 -19.81 26.64 27.24
C THR A 21 -21.11 25.82 27.17
N SER A 22 -22.00 26.16 28.11
CA SER A 22 -23.34 25.60 28.33
C SER A 22 -24.39 26.33 27.48
N GLY A 23 -25.49 25.66 27.15
CA GLY A 23 -26.68 26.30 26.59
C GLY A 23 -27.92 25.45 26.79
N SER A 24 -28.62 25.67 27.91
CA SER A 24 -29.96 25.14 28.19
C SER A 24 -31.02 26.10 27.65
N THR A 25 -32.11 25.58 27.08
CA THR A 25 -33.37 26.32 26.98
C THR A 25 -34.58 25.42 27.31
N THR A 26 -35.41 25.96 28.19
CA THR A 26 -36.64 25.42 28.79
C THR A 26 -37.87 25.84 27.97
N ALA A 27 -38.86 24.92 27.87
CA ALA A 27 -40.34 25.02 27.66
C ALA A 27 -40.96 26.23 26.90
N ALA A 28 -42.00 26.07 26.06
CA ALA A 28 -43.40 25.77 26.43
C ALA A 28 -44.31 25.58 25.17
N PRO A 29 -45.60 25.18 25.29
CA PRO A 29 -46.39 24.48 24.27
C PRO A 29 -47.47 25.34 23.55
N ALA A 30 -48.02 24.86 22.41
CA ALA A 30 -49.40 25.12 21.97
C ALA A 30 -49.85 24.21 20.77
N THR A 31 -50.94 23.45 21.01
CA THR A 31 -52.06 23.07 20.12
C THR A 31 -51.90 22.67 18.64
N THR A 32 -52.33 21.43 18.35
CA THR A 32 -52.88 20.80 17.11
C THR A 32 -54.06 21.61 16.50
N PRO A 33 -54.61 21.30 15.28
CA PRO A 33 -54.31 20.21 14.32
C PRO A 33 -54.36 20.55 12.80
N ALA A 34 -53.72 19.73 11.94
CA ALA A 34 -54.23 19.35 10.60
C ALA A 34 -53.37 18.23 9.95
N LEU A 35 -54.04 17.16 9.50
CA LEU A 35 -53.60 16.16 8.50
C LEU A 35 -53.63 16.84 7.10
N PRO A 36 -52.99 16.37 6.00
CA PRO A 36 -52.38 15.06 5.75
C PRO A 36 -51.04 15.05 4.98
N SER A 37 -50.45 13.86 4.84
CA SER A 37 -49.78 13.34 3.63
C SER A 37 -48.47 12.62 3.93
N SER A 38 -48.46 11.34 3.60
CA SER A 38 -47.33 10.44 3.56
C SER A 38 -46.13 11.08 2.85
N THR A 39 -45.04 11.27 3.58
CA THR A 39 -43.73 11.58 2.99
C THR A 39 -42.72 10.62 3.59
N SER A 40 -42.19 9.80 2.70
CA SER A 40 -41.23 8.74 2.96
C SER A 40 -40.02 9.28 3.71
N THR A 41 -39.71 8.68 4.85
CA THR A 41 -38.53 8.98 5.65
C THR A 41 -37.29 8.52 4.89
N SER A 42 -36.63 9.45 4.20
CA SER A 42 -35.31 9.24 3.62
C SER A 42 -34.30 9.04 4.75
N LYS A 43 -33.94 7.78 4.98
CA LYS A 43 -32.87 7.38 5.89
C LYS A 43 -31.56 8.10 5.49
N PRO A 44 -30.77 8.66 6.42
CA PRO A 44 -29.47 9.24 6.08
C PRO A 44 -28.59 8.16 5.46
N LYS A 45 -28.16 8.41 4.22
CA LYS A 45 -27.21 7.56 3.50
C LYS A 45 -25.89 7.58 4.29
N PRO A 46 -25.38 6.43 4.77
CA PRO A 46 -24.04 6.36 5.33
C PRO A 46 -23.07 6.79 4.24
N THR A 47 -22.33 7.87 4.47
CA THR A 47 -21.21 8.28 3.62
C THR A 47 -20.11 7.26 3.86
N ALA A 48 -20.11 6.19 3.07
CA ALA A 48 -18.99 5.26 3.00
C ALA A 48 -17.73 6.06 2.68
N PRO A 49 -16.57 5.72 3.28
CA PRO A 49 -15.30 6.31 2.89
C PRO A 49 -15.13 6.12 1.37
N THR A 50 -14.86 7.21 0.67
CA THR A 50 -14.50 7.19 -0.74
C THR A 50 -13.17 6.48 -0.87
N PHE A 51 -13.19 5.17 -1.08
CA PHE A 51 -12.07 4.48 -1.70
C PHE A 51 -11.94 5.06 -3.10
N THR A 52 -10.98 5.96 -3.30
CA THR A 52 -10.53 6.32 -4.63
C THR A 52 -10.14 5.01 -5.31
N PRO A 53 -10.81 4.60 -6.40
CA PRO A 53 -10.41 3.39 -7.09
C PRO A 53 -8.95 3.55 -7.50
N ALA A 54 -8.11 2.59 -7.12
CA ALA A 54 -6.74 2.49 -7.60
C ALA A 54 -6.81 2.60 -9.12
N ALA A 55 -6.17 3.62 -9.69
CA ALA A 55 -6.20 3.84 -11.12
C ALA A 55 -5.76 2.54 -11.80
N SER A 56 -6.63 1.92 -12.60
CA SER A 56 -6.18 0.99 -13.62
C SER A 56 -5.80 1.87 -14.80
N PRO A 57 -4.52 2.14 -15.04
CA PRO A 57 -4.19 3.15 -15.99
C PRO A 57 -4.07 2.45 -17.33
N ALA A 58 -4.86 2.88 -18.32
CA ALA A 58 -4.62 2.54 -19.72
C ALA A 58 -3.16 2.83 -20.15
N LYS A 59 -2.43 3.64 -19.37
CA LYS A 59 -1.00 3.92 -19.51
C LYS A 59 -0.30 4.02 -18.15
N LEU A 60 0.66 3.13 -17.87
CA LEU A 60 1.52 3.21 -16.67
C LEU A 60 2.15 4.61 -16.55
N SER A 61 1.88 5.33 -15.45
CA SER A 61 2.37 6.71 -15.25
C SER A 61 3.00 6.99 -13.88
N ALA A 62 2.71 6.16 -12.88
CA ALA A 62 3.36 6.18 -11.57
C ALA A 62 3.30 4.77 -10.94
N ALA A 63 4.27 4.43 -10.08
CA ALA A 63 4.30 3.17 -9.35
C ALA A 63 3.57 3.25 -8.00
N CYS A 64 3.70 4.35 -7.24
CA CYS A 64 3.09 4.43 -5.90
C CYS A 64 1.56 4.21 -5.86
N PRO A 65 0.77 4.60 -6.88
CA PRO A 65 -0.67 4.29 -6.90
C PRO A 65 -1.01 2.79 -6.99
N PHE A 66 -0.06 1.93 -7.35
CA PHE A 66 -0.27 0.47 -7.42
C PHE A 66 -0.31 -0.17 -6.03
N LEU A 67 0.30 0.44 -5.03
CA LEU A 67 0.29 -0.07 -3.65
C LEU A 67 0.45 1.11 -2.70
N SER A 68 -0.61 1.46 -1.97
CA SER A 68 -0.51 2.53 -0.98
C SER A 68 0.33 2.11 0.22
N SER A 69 0.86 3.09 0.97
CA SER A 69 1.57 2.79 2.22
C SER A 69 0.68 2.06 3.23
N ASP A 70 -0.60 2.42 3.33
CA ASP A 70 -1.53 1.80 4.28
C ASP A 70 -1.80 0.32 3.95
N GLU A 71 -1.97 0.01 2.66
CA GLU A 71 -2.14 -1.37 2.21
C GLU A 71 -0.88 -2.21 2.44
N LEU A 72 0.28 -1.62 2.19
CA LEU A 72 1.55 -2.27 2.48
C LEU A 72 1.69 -2.53 3.99
N ILE A 73 1.48 -1.51 4.83
CA ILE A 73 1.53 -1.61 6.30
C ILE A 73 0.58 -2.70 6.80
N GLN A 74 -0.66 -2.72 6.29
CA GLN A 74 -1.66 -3.71 6.67
C GLN A 74 -1.25 -5.13 6.26
N ALA A 75 -0.64 -5.30 5.08
CA ALA A 75 -0.25 -6.61 4.57
C ALA A 75 1.01 -7.17 5.27
N ILE A 76 1.98 -6.31 5.59
CA ILE A 76 3.26 -6.73 6.17
C ILE A 76 3.28 -6.67 7.70
N GLY A 77 2.37 -5.92 8.33
CA GLY A 77 2.34 -5.75 9.80
C GLY A 77 3.47 -4.88 10.36
N HIS A 78 4.17 -4.14 9.51
CA HIS A 78 5.26 -3.22 9.86
C HIS A 78 4.91 -1.77 9.50
N SER A 79 5.36 -0.83 10.32
CA SER A 79 5.22 0.60 10.03
C SER A 79 6.16 1.04 8.90
N VAL A 80 5.65 1.85 7.96
CA VAL A 80 6.45 2.49 6.91
C VAL A 80 6.76 3.94 7.33
N SER A 81 7.90 4.15 7.96
CA SER A 81 8.33 5.49 8.40
C SER A 81 8.77 6.34 7.21
N GLY A 82 8.08 7.44 6.94
CA GLY A 82 8.37 8.33 5.80
C GLY A 82 7.49 8.10 4.57
N GLY A 83 6.55 7.15 4.63
CA GLY A 83 5.54 6.92 3.59
C GLY A 83 6.10 6.34 2.29
N ALA A 84 5.29 6.44 1.23
CA ALA A 84 5.62 6.06 -0.14
C ALA A 84 6.07 7.28 -0.95
N LYS A 85 7.12 7.13 -1.75
CA LYS A 85 7.64 8.19 -2.59
C LYS A 85 8.00 7.64 -3.98
N GLU A 86 7.48 8.28 -5.02
CA GLU A 86 7.89 8.00 -6.39
C GLU A 86 9.34 8.47 -6.58
N THR A 87 10.15 7.66 -7.23
CA THR A 87 11.54 7.97 -7.53
C THR A 87 11.79 8.02 -9.04
N GLU A 88 13.02 8.33 -9.43
CA GLU A 88 13.37 8.40 -10.83
C GLU A 88 13.12 7.04 -11.51
N PRO A 89 12.47 7.02 -12.69
CA PRO A 89 12.23 5.77 -13.41
C PRO A 89 13.52 5.06 -13.81
N LEU A 90 13.50 3.74 -13.75
CA LEU A 90 14.63 2.89 -14.11
C LEU A 90 14.51 2.42 -15.57
N ARG A 91 15.61 2.49 -16.33
CA ARG A 91 15.67 1.90 -17.67
C ARG A 91 15.99 0.43 -17.60
N THR A 92 15.10 -0.39 -18.13
CA THR A 92 15.25 -1.85 -18.24
C THR A 92 15.42 -2.26 -19.70
N LYS A 93 15.69 -3.54 -19.94
CA LYS A 93 15.75 -4.09 -21.30
C LYS A 93 14.40 -4.08 -22.03
N ALA A 94 13.30 -4.08 -21.28
CA ALA A 94 11.94 -4.13 -21.82
C ALA A 94 11.27 -2.75 -21.89
N GLY A 95 11.81 -1.74 -21.24
CA GLY A 95 11.29 -0.37 -21.29
C GLY A 95 11.71 0.46 -20.09
N THR A 96 10.82 1.35 -19.66
CA THR A 96 11.00 2.13 -18.43
C THR A 96 10.15 1.51 -17.33
N ALA A 97 10.77 1.15 -16.21
CA ALA A 97 10.08 0.79 -14.98
C ALA A 97 9.92 2.04 -14.10
N LEU A 98 8.71 2.27 -13.63
CA LEU A 98 8.37 3.29 -12.64
C LEU A 98 8.68 2.74 -11.24
N VAL A 99 9.11 3.59 -10.32
CA VAL A 99 9.65 3.14 -9.04
C VAL A 99 9.00 3.89 -7.89
N CYS A 100 8.56 3.14 -6.90
CA CYS A 100 8.06 3.67 -5.64
C CYS A 100 8.84 3.07 -4.47
N GLU A 101 9.40 3.93 -3.63
CA GLU A 101 10.09 3.53 -2.41
C GLU A 101 9.20 3.71 -1.19
N TYR A 102 9.21 2.72 -0.30
CA TYR A 102 8.50 2.74 0.97
C TYR A 102 9.48 2.86 2.12
N GLY A 103 9.31 3.90 2.91
CA GLY A 103 10.19 4.18 4.05
C GLY A 103 11.61 4.53 3.60
N GLY A 104 11.74 5.28 2.51
CA GLY A 104 13.05 5.62 1.91
C GLY A 104 13.81 4.39 1.40
N GLY A 105 13.09 3.41 0.87
CA GLY A 105 13.65 2.16 0.34
C GLY A 105 14.06 1.16 1.42
N GLN A 106 13.83 1.45 2.70
CA GLN A 106 14.21 0.56 3.81
C GLN A 106 13.14 -0.47 4.16
N THR A 107 11.88 -0.22 3.81
CA THR A 107 10.81 -1.22 4.04
C THR A 107 10.57 -2.04 2.78
N ALA A 108 10.38 -1.34 1.66
CA ALA A 108 10.14 -1.97 0.38
C ALA A 108 10.46 -1.04 -0.79
N SER A 109 10.63 -1.62 -1.97
CA SER A 109 10.68 -0.91 -3.24
C SER A 109 9.79 -1.63 -4.26
N LEU A 110 8.91 -0.89 -4.92
CA LEU A 110 8.02 -1.39 -5.97
C LEU A 110 8.46 -0.85 -7.32
N PHE A 111 8.64 -1.75 -8.28
CA PHE A 111 8.94 -1.46 -9.66
C PHE A 111 7.74 -1.88 -10.51
N VAL A 112 7.24 -1.00 -11.38
CA VAL A 112 6.12 -1.31 -12.28
C VAL A 112 6.49 -0.92 -13.69
N GLY A 113 6.40 -1.85 -14.64
CA GLY A 113 6.84 -1.59 -16.00
C GLY A 113 6.33 -2.59 -17.03
N PRO A 114 6.69 -2.41 -18.31
CA PRO A 114 6.41 -3.38 -19.34
C PRO A 114 7.44 -4.53 -19.34
N ASP A 115 7.01 -5.71 -19.80
CA ASP A 115 7.91 -6.78 -20.26
C ASP A 115 7.50 -7.25 -21.66
N THR A 116 8.35 -8.08 -22.27
CA THR A 116 8.20 -8.68 -23.59
C THR A 116 7.49 -10.03 -23.57
N SER A 117 7.62 -10.82 -22.50
CA SER A 117 6.87 -12.07 -22.33
C SER A 117 6.92 -12.57 -20.89
N VAL A 118 5.86 -13.28 -20.46
CA VAL A 118 5.75 -13.86 -19.11
C VAL A 118 6.92 -14.82 -18.83
N ALA A 119 7.29 -15.65 -19.82
CA ALA A 119 8.37 -16.62 -19.67
C ALA A 119 9.73 -15.95 -19.43
N ARG A 120 10.02 -14.87 -20.17
CA ARG A 120 11.27 -14.11 -20.00
C ARG A 120 11.30 -13.40 -18.64
N PHE A 121 10.20 -12.76 -18.25
CA PHE A 121 10.09 -12.10 -16.96
C PHE A 121 10.37 -13.08 -15.81
N VAL A 122 9.65 -14.20 -15.78
CA VAL A 122 9.82 -15.24 -14.74
C VAL A 122 11.25 -15.81 -14.74
N ALA A 123 11.86 -16.02 -15.91
CA ALA A 123 13.23 -16.49 -16.00
C ALA A 123 14.25 -15.45 -15.51
N GLY A 124 14.00 -14.16 -15.76
CA GLY A 124 14.80 -13.04 -15.27
C GLY A 124 14.81 -12.99 -13.75
N VAL A 125 13.62 -12.94 -13.14
CA VAL A 125 13.46 -12.94 -11.67
C VAL A 125 14.15 -14.16 -11.06
N LYS A 126 13.90 -15.37 -11.59
CA LYS A 126 14.53 -16.60 -11.11
C LYS A 126 16.05 -16.63 -11.25
N SER A 127 16.63 -15.83 -12.14
CA SER A 127 18.09 -15.75 -12.28
C SER A 127 18.73 -14.86 -11.21
N GLU A 128 17.95 -13.97 -10.60
CA GLU A 128 18.40 -13.02 -9.57
C GLU A 128 17.97 -13.45 -8.15
N CYS A 129 17.28 -14.59 -8.03
CA CYS A 129 16.71 -15.04 -6.77
C CYS A 129 16.90 -16.54 -6.46
N ARG A 130 16.73 -16.88 -5.18
CA ARG A 130 16.80 -18.26 -4.65
C ARG A 130 15.44 -18.69 -4.09
N ASN A 131 15.22 -19.99 -4.02
CA ASN A 131 14.04 -20.57 -3.37
C ASN A 131 12.71 -20.03 -3.95
N ALA A 132 12.62 -19.92 -5.29
CA ALA A 132 11.44 -19.39 -5.95
C ALA A 132 10.20 -20.27 -5.74
N VAL A 133 9.16 -19.67 -5.18
CA VAL A 133 7.86 -20.28 -4.92
C VAL A 133 6.80 -19.55 -5.73
N MET A 134 5.99 -20.30 -6.48
CA MET A 134 4.91 -19.72 -7.27
C MET A 134 3.77 -19.23 -6.37
N VAL A 135 3.11 -18.15 -6.75
CA VAL A 135 1.92 -17.58 -6.10
C VAL A 135 0.71 -17.78 -7.01
N PRO A 136 -0.05 -18.87 -6.88
CA PRO A 136 -1.19 -19.15 -7.75
C PRO A 136 -2.30 -18.10 -7.61
N GLY A 137 -2.91 -17.75 -8.74
CA GLY A 137 -4.06 -16.84 -8.77
C GLY A 137 -3.72 -15.35 -8.66
N ALA A 138 -2.44 -14.99 -8.73
CA ALA A 138 -1.98 -13.61 -8.88
C ALA A 138 -1.44 -13.40 -10.31
N GLY A 139 -2.24 -12.72 -11.15
CA GLY A 139 -1.89 -12.44 -12.54
C GLY A 139 -1.80 -13.71 -13.41
N GLU A 140 -1.00 -13.62 -14.48
CA GLU A 140 -0.67 -14.75 -15.36
C GLU A 140 0.51 -15.56 -14.82
N ALA A 141 1.45 -14.88 -14.17
CA ALA A 141 2.48 -15.50 -13.38
C ALA A 141 2.80 -14.61 -12.18
N ALA A 142 2.96 -15.24 -11.02
CA ALA A 142 3.52 -14.59 -9.86
C ALA A 142 4.37 -15.58 -9.08
N LEU A 143 5.42 -15.08 -8.46
CA LEU A 143 6.31 -15.85 -7.61
C LEU A 143 6.95 -14.94 -6.56
N HIS A 144 7.35 -15.53 -5.44
CA HIS A 144 8.26 -14.86 -4.51
C HIS A 144 9.54 -15.66 -4.34
N CYS A 145 10.63 -14.96 -4.03
CA CYS A 145 11.92 -15.58 -3.78
C CYS A 145 12.84 -14.68 -2.94
N GLU A 146 13.85 -15.30 -2.35
CA GLU A 146 14.91 -14.57 -1.65
C GLU A 146 15.83 -13.90 -2.68
N SER A 147 15.98 -12.58 -2.59
CA SER A 147 16.87 -11.84 -3.49
C SER A 147 18.33 -12.22 -3.23
N THR A 148 19.11 -12.37 -4.31
CA THR A 148 20.57 -12.61 -4.22
C THR A 148 21.40 -11.32 -4.24
N GLY A 149 20.75 -10.16 -4.32
CA GLY A 149 21.40 -8.85 -4.32
C GLY A 149 22.05 -8.47 -2.99
N GLN A 150 22.84 -7.38 -3.00
CA GLN A 150 23.55 -6.89 -1.80
C GLN A 150 22.63 -6.44 -0.68
N ASP A 151 21.44 -5.95 -1.03
CA ASP A 151 20.45 -5.45 -0.05
C ASP A 151 19.58 -6.58 0.53
N GLY A 152 19.69 -7.80 -0.02
CA GLY A 152 18.91 -8.96 0.41
C GLY A 152 17.40 -8.74 0.28
N GLY A 153 16.63 -9.44 1.12
CA GLY A 153 15.17 -9.33 1.18
C GLY A 153 14.42 -10.40 0.39
N THR A 154 13.10 -10.26 0.31
CA THR A 154 12.23 -11.10 -0.52
C THR A 154 11.66 -10.29 -1.66
N GLU A 155 11.82 -10.78 -2.88
CA GLU A 155 11.18 -10.25 -4.07
C GLU A 155 9.85 -10.96 -4.29
N LEU A 156 8.78 -10.20 -4.55
CA LEU A 156 7.50 -10.68 -5.06
C LEU A 156 7.30 -10.12 -6.47
N ALA A 157 7.34 -11.00 -7.46
CA ALA A 157 7.18 -10.66 -8.86
C ALA A 157 5.79 -11.07 -9.36
N VAL A 158 5.13 -10.20 -10.13
CA VAL A 158 3.81 -10.43 -10.73
C VAL A 158 3.82 -9.95 -12.18
N ALA A 159 3.27 -10.75 -13.08
CA ALA A 159 3.11 -10.44 -14.49
C ALA A 159 1.66 -10.68 -14.94
N LYS A 160 1.14 -9.76 -15.76
CA LYS A 160 -0.22 -9.83 -16.30
C LYS A 160 -0.32 -9.02 -17.58
N HIS A 161 -0.99 -9.55 -18.61
CA HIS A 161 -1.39 -8.72 -19.73
C HIS A 161 -2.58 -7.86 -19.36
N SER A 162 -2.47 -6.56 -19.65
CA SER A 162 -3.57 -5.62 -19.54
C SER A 162 -3.47 -4.60 -20.67
N HIS A 163 -4.62 -4.19 -21.20
CA HIS A 163 -4.70 -3.25 -22.34
C HIS A 163 -3.85 -3.64 -23.58
N GLY A 164 -3.61 -4.94 -23.79
CA GLY A 164 -2.84 -5.45 -24.93
C GLY A 164 -1.32 -5.46 -24.73
N GLU A 165 -0.83 -5.09 -23.55
CA GLU A 165 0.59 -5.09 -23.20
C GLU A 165 0.84 -5.97 -21.98
N LEU A 166 2.01 -6.61 -21.92
CA LEU A 166 2.45 -7.29 -20.70
C LEU A 166 3.00 -6.26 -19.72
N ARG A 167 2.41 -6.23 -18.52
CA ARG A 167 2.87 -5.39 -17.43
C ARG A 167 3.34 -6.25 -16.27
N THR A 168 4.34 -5.75 -15.56
CA THR A 168 4.97 -6.43 -14.45
C THR A 168 5.02 -5.52 -13.24
N ALA A 169 4.98 -6.14 -12.07
CA ALA A 169 5.27 -5.52 -10.78
C ALA A 169 6.29 -6.38 -10.05
N GLU A 170 7.38 -5.77 -9.60
CA GLU A 170 8.39 -6.39 -8.74
C GLU A 170 8.40 -5.62 -7.42
N LEU A 171 7.99 -6.27 -6.34
CA LEU A 171 7.98 -5.71 -5.00
C LEU A 171 9.09 -6.36 -4.18
N ASN A 172 10.14 -5.60 -3.91
CA ASN A 172 11.20 -6.00 -3.00
C ASN A 172 10.82 -5.62 -1.57
N LEU A 173 10.76 -6.60 -0.67
CA LEU A 173 10.49 -6.45 0.75
C LEU A 173 11.79 -6.65 1.54
N TYR A 174 12.19 -5.64 2.30
CA TYR A 174 13.40 -5.68 3.14
C TYR A 174 13.08 -5.95 4.62
N VAL A 175 11.83 -6.35 4.89
CA VAL A 175 11.36 -6.80 6.19
C VAL A 175 10.81 -8.22 6.07
N SER A 176 10.91 -8.99 7.14
CA SER A 176 10.34 -10.34 7.19
C SER A 176 8.82 -10.29 7.28
N VAL A 177 8.14 -11.07 6.46
CA VAL A 177 6.67 -11.17 6.45
C VAL A 177 6.22 -12.62 6.52
N GLY A 178 4.94 -12.86 6.82
CA GLY A 178 4.37 -14.21 6.76
C GLY A 178 4.13 -14.66 5.32
N GLU A 179 4.13 -15.98 5.09
CA GLU A 179 3.91 -16.58 3.76
C GLU A 179 2.59 -16.12 3.10
N ASP A 180 1.52 -15.98 3.88
CA ASP A 180 0.20 -15.55 3.39
C ASP A 180 0.20 -14.10 2.85
N THR A 181 1.18 -13.29 3.26
CA THR A 181 1.35 -11.91 2.79
C THR A 181 1.67 -11.87 1.30
N TYR A 182 2.46 -12.82 0.77
CA TYR A 182 2.83 -12.85 -0.64
C TYR A 182 1.62 -13.09 -1.55
N ALA A 183 0.71 -13.97 -1.14
CA ALA A 183 -0.53 -14.21 -1.88
C ALA A 183 -1.45 -12.98 -1.88
N THR A 184 -1.51 -12.26 -0.75
CA THR A 184 -2.34 -11.05 -0.60
C THR A 184 -1.79 -9.91 -1.47
N LEU A 185 -0.50 -9.60 -1.35
CA LEU A 185 0.15 -8.56 -2.14
C LEU A 185 0.17 -8.91 -3.63
N GLY A 186 0.41 -10.18 -3.98
CA GLY A 186 0.45 -10.64 -5.36
C GLY A 186 -0.88 -10.40 -6.08
N LYS A 187 -2.00 -10.73 -5.43
CA LYS A 187 -3.34 -10.45 -5.96
C LYS A 187 -3.60 -8.95 -6.10
N LEU A 188 -3.26 -8.17 -5.08
CA LEU A 188 -3.47 -6.73 -5.08
C LEU A 188 -2.70 -6.03 -6.22
N LEU A 189 -1.45 -6.42 -6.45
CA LEU A 189 -0.66 -5.94 -7.59
C LEU A 189 -1.25 -6.41 -8.92
N ALA A 190 -1.59 -7.69 -9.04
CA ALA A 190 -2.20 -8.24 -10.24
C ALA A 190 -3.51 -7.54 -10.62
N ASP A 191 -4.34 -7.17 -9.66
CA ASP A 191 -5.61 -6.49 -9.91
C ASP A 191 -5.41 -5.08 -10.48
N ARG A 192 -4.25 -4.47 -10.25
CA ARG A 192 -3.93 -3.08 -10.63
C ARG A 192 -3.08 -2.96 -11.89
N LEU A 193 -2.37 -4.03 -12.25
CA LEU A 193 -1.70 -4.18 -13.56
C LEU A 193 -2.72 -4.16 -14.70
#